data_AF-A0A1V4V5I6-F1
#
_entry.id   AF-A0A1V4V5I6-F1
#
_cell.length_a   1.000
_cell.length_b   1.000
_cell.length_c   1.000
_cell.angle_alpha   90.00
_cell.angle_beta   90.00
_cell.angle_gamma   90.00
#
_symmetry.space_group_name_H-M   'P 1'
#
loop_
_entity.id
_entity.type
_entity.pdbx_description
1 polymer ?
#
loop_
_entity_poly.entity_id
_entity_poly.type
_entity_poly.pdbx_seq_one_letter_code
_entity_poly.pdbx_strand_id
1 'polypeptide(L)' 'MVSFLPEGTVKYCLDFSPPDFWQPLADSYKALPWECQADRLRIVAENYSYLLDILVHARLFYIAQGKAEGG' A
#
# COMPACT_ATOMS: atom_id res chain seq x y z
N MET A 1 2.47 -7.35 16.89
CA MET A 1 3.52 -8.39 16.77
C MET A 1 3.88 -8.45 15.29
N VAL A 2 5.04 -7.92 14.90
CA VAL A 2 5.48 -7.95 13.50
C VAL A 2 6.12 -9.31 13.26
N SER A 3 5.42 -10.19 12.55
CA SER A 3 5.91 -11.51 12.22
C SER A 3 6.83 -11.40 11.01
N PHE A 4 8.15 -11.53 11.25
CA PHE A 4 9.11 -11.70 10.17
C PHE A 4 9.10 -13.18 9.76
N LEU A 5 8.66 -13.45 8.53
CA LEU A 5 8.79 -14.76 7.90
C LEU A 5 10.24 -15.24 7.80
N PRO A 6 10.46 -16.58 7.71
CA PRO A 6 11.78 -17.17 7.54
C PRO A 6 12.55 -16.64 6.32
N GLU A 7 13.87 -16.58 6.44
CA GLU A 7 14.78 -16.21 5.36
C GLU A 7 14.60 -17.16 4.16
N GLY A 8 14.27 -16.60 2.99
CA GLY A 8 14.07 -17.36 1.75
C GLY A 8 12.70 -17.17 1.08
N THR A 9 11.72 -16.55 1.74
CA THR A 9 10.47 -16.18 1.08
C THR A 9 10.69 -14.95 0.18
N VAL A 10 10.47 -15.11 -1.13
CA VAL A 10 10.46 -13.98 -2.08
C VAL A 10 9.36 -13.01 -1.65
N LYS A 11 9.76 -11.81 -1.21
CA LYS A 11 8.83 -10.74 -0.85
C LYS A 11 8.67 -9.81 -2.04
N TYR A 12 7.43 -9.54 -2.41
CA TYR A 12 7.08 -8.55 -3.41
C TYR A 12 6.83 -7.22 -2.72
N CYS A 13 7.35 -6.14 -3.31
CA CYS A 13 7.24 -4.80 -2.74
C CYS A 13 6.60 -3.85 -3.75
N LEU A 14 5.78 -2.92 -3.26
CA LEU A 14 5.22 -1.84 -4.04
C LEU A 14 5.43 -0.52 -3.30
N ASP A 15 6.04 0.45 -3.98
CA ASP A 15 6.33 1.78 -3.44
C ASP A 15 5.34 2.81 -4.02
N PHE A 16 4.73 3.62 -3.15
CA PHE A 16 3.82 4.70 -3.51
C PHE A 16 4.40 6.06 -3.09
N SER A 17 4.17 7.09 -3.91
CA SER A 17 4.60 8.46 -3.64
C SER A 17 3.53 9.46 -4.10
N PRO A 18 3.29 10.58 -3.40
CA PRO A 18 3.88 10.96 -2.11
C PRO A 18 3.28 10.17 -0.92
N PRO A 19 4.07 9.83 0.12
CA PRO A 19 3.62 8.96 1.21
C PRO A 19 2.36 9.48 1.92
N ASP A 20 2.29 10.78 2.20
CA ASP A 20 1.17 11.39 2.93
C ASP A 20 -0.19 11.22 2.21
N PHE A 21 -0.18 11.21 0.88
CA PHE A 21 -1.39 11.00 0.08
C PHE A 21 -1.88 9.55 0.18
N TRP A 22 -0.95 8.59 0.21
CA TRP A 22 -1.27 7.16 0.16
C TRP A 22 -1.40 6.51 1.55
N GLN A 23 -0.93 7.17 2.60
CA GLN A 23 -1.02 6.68 3.97
C GLN A 23 -2.46 6.35 4.41
N PRO A 24 -3.49 7.18 4.13
CA PRO A 24 -4.87 6.83 4.48
C PRO A 24 -5.39 5.57 3.79
N LEU A 25 -4.94 5.32 2.55
CA LEU A 25 -5.26 4.07 1.85
C LEU A 25 -4.62 2.89 2.58
N ALA A 26 -3.33 2.98 2.92
CA ALA A 26 -2.61 1.91 3.59
C ALA A 26 -3.17 1.62 5.00
N ASP A 27 -3.56 2.66 5.75
CA ASP A 27 -4.27 2.55 7.03
C ASP A 27 -5.61 1.83 6.91
N SER A 28 -6.35 2.11 5.82
CA SER A 28 -7.62 1.44 5.53
C SER A 28 -7.44 -0.02 5.11
N TYR A 29 -6.31 -0.32 4.45
CA TYR A 29 -5.99 -1.63 3.89
C TYR A 29 -5.21 -2.48 4.91
N LYS A 30 -5.92 -2.97 5.94
CA LYS A 30 -5.34 -3.77 7.05
C LYS A 30 -4.86 -5.18 6.67
N ALA A 31 -4.98 -5.56 5.39
CA ALA A 31 -4.64 -6.90 4.91
C ALA A 31 -3.14 -7.09 4.65
N LEU A 32 -2.38 -6.01 4.47
CA LEU A 32 -0.93 -6.07 4.19
C LEU A 32 -0.14 -5.14 5.13
N PRO A 33 1.07 -5.56 5.55
CA PRO A 33 1.98 -4.68 6.24
C PRO A 33 2.51 -3.59 5.29
N TRP A 34 2.62 -2.38 5.82
CA TRP A 34 3.21 -1.25 5.12
C TRP A 34 4.17 -0.49 6.03
N GLU A 35 5.14 0.17 5.41
CA GLU A 35 6.14 1.02 6.06
C GLU A 35 6.14 2.38 5.36
N CYS A 36 6.12 3.47 6.13
CA CYS A 36 6.33 4.80 5.58
C CYS A 36 7.80 5.19 5.76
N GLN A 37 8.45 5.51 4.63
CA GLN A 37 9.76 6.12 4.57
C GLN A 37 9.62 7.58 4.13
N ALA A 38 10.66 8.39 4.34
CA ALA A 38 10.61 9.83 4.13
C ALA A 38 10.15 10.26 2.73
N ASP A 39 10.34 9.43 1.70
CA ASP A 39 10.00 9.72 0.31
C ASP A 39 8.90 8.83 -0.29
N ARG A 40 8.50 7.77 0.41
CA ARG A 40 7.62 6.73 -0.14
C ARG A 40 6.91 5.90 0.94
N LEU A 41 5.73 5.41 0.59
CA LEU A 41 5.04 4.38 1.35
C LEU A 41 5.28 3.03 0.67
N ARG A 42 5.86 2.07 1.40
CA ARG A 42 6.20 0.74 0.91
C ARG A 42 5.22 -0.29 1.46
N ILE A 43 4.70 -1.14 0.58
CA ILE A 43 3.82 -2.26 0.96
C ILE A 43 4.53 -3.55 0.58
N VAL A 44 4.58 -4.49 1.53
CA VAL A 44 5.30 -5.76 1.36
C VAL A 44 4.32 -6.91 1.42
N ALA A 45 4.39 -7.80 0.43
CA ALA A 45 3.51 -8.96 0.31
C ALA A 45 4.30 -10.24 0.01
N GLU A 46 3.81 -11.34 0.54
CA GLU A 46 4.34 -12.69 0.28
C GLU A 46 3.83 -13.27 -1.03
N ASN A 47 2.72 -12.72 -1.53
CA ASN A 47 2.08 -13.13 -2.77
C ASN A 47 1.83 -11.90 -3.65
N TYR A 48 2.26 -11.99 -4.91
CA TYR A 48 2.10 -10.93 -5.90
C TYR A 48 0.63 -10.55 -6.13
N SER A 49 -0.30 -11.50 -6.00
CA SER A 49 -1.75 -11.25 -6.16
C SER A 49 -2.26 -10.17 -5.20
N TYR A 50 -1.68 -10.05 -4.01
CA TYR A 50 -2.07 -9.01 -3.05
C TYR A 50 -1.61 -7.61 -3.48
N LEU A 51 -0.49 -7.51 -4.22
CA LEU A 51 -0.07 -6.25 -4.82
C LEU A 51 -1.01 -5.82 -5.95
N LEU A 52 -1.59 -6.77 -6.69
CA LEU A 52 -2.59 -6.45 -7.71
C LEU A 52 -3.88 -5.95 -7.09
N ASP A 53 -4.33 -6.57 -6.00
CA ASP A 53 -5.52 -6.15 -5.28
C ASP A 53 -5.37 -4.71 -4.74
N ILE A 54 -4.25 -4.40 -4.09
CA ILE A 54 -4.04 -3.05 -3.56
C ILE A 54 -3.92 -1.99 -4.66
N LEU A 55 -3.46 -2.32 -5.86
CA LEU A 55 -3.48 -1.39 -7.00
C LEU A 55 -4.91 -1.05 -7.44
N VAL A 56 -5.84 -1.99 -7.36
CA VAL A 56 -7.27 -1.72 -7.61
C VAL A 56 -7.82 -0.77 -6.55
N HIS A 57 -7.53 -1.03 -5.28
CA HIS A 57 -7.92 -0.15 -4.17
C HIS A 57 -7.29 1.25 -4.29
N ALA A 58 -6.02 1.34 -4.68
CA ALA A 58 -5.32 2.59 -4.90
C ALA A 58 -5.98 3.43 -6.00
N ARG A 59 -6.39 2.80 -7.10
CA ARG A 59 -7.13 3.48 -8.17
C ARG A 59 -8.46 4.03 -7.69
N LEU A 60 -9.23 3.25 -6.92
CA LEU A 60 -10.50 3.70 -6.37
C LEU A 60 -10.32 4.86 -5.39
N PHE A 61 -9.32 4.78 -4.53
CA PHE A 61 -8.95 5.85 -3.60
C PHE A 61 -8.58 7.13 -4.34
N TYR A 62 -7.72 7.05 -5.36
CA TYR A 62 -7.32 8.21 -6.16
C TYR A 62 -8.51 8.89 -6.84
N ILE A 63 -9.42 8.10 -7.44
CA ILE A 63 -10.63 8.63 -8.08
C ILE A 63 -11.56 9.28 -7.05
N ALA A 64 -11.70 8.69 -5.86
CA ALA A 64 -12.52 9.26 -4.79
C ALA A 64 -11.98 10.61 -4.30
N GLN A 65 -10.66 10.73 -4.13
CA GLN A 65 -10.01 12.00 -3.76
C GLN A 65 -10.18 13.06 -4.85
N GLY A 66 -9.99 12.71 -6.12
CA GLY A 66 -10.22 13.64 -7.23
C GLY A 66 -11.67 14.09 -7.38
N LYS A 67 -12.64 13.30 -6.89
CA LYS A 67 -14.05 13.72 -6.80
C LYS A 67 -14.33 14.62 -5.60
N ALA A 68 -13.56 14.51 -4.52
CA ALA A 68 -13.71 15.33 -3.32
C ALA A 68 -13.22 16.77 -3.50
N GLU A 69 -12.27 17.01 -4.42
CA GLU A 69 -11.78 18.36 -4.73
C GLU A 69 -12.68 19.15 -5.71
N GLY A 70 -13.65 18.48 -6.35
CA GLY A 70 -14.51 19.07 -7.39
C GLY A 70 -15.96 19.34 -6.97
N GLY A 71 -16.28 19.37 -5.67
CA GLY A 71 -17.63 19.52 -5.12
C GLY A 71 -17.81 20.78 -4.29
#